data_AF-A0A7V4M6J8-F1
#
_entry.id   AF-A0A7V4M6J8-F1
#
_cell.length_a   1.000
_cell.length_b   1.000
_cell.length_c   1.000
_cell.angle_alpha   90.00
_cell.angle_beta   90.00
_cell.angle_gamma   90.00
#
_symmetry.space_group_name_H-M   'P 1'
#
loop_
_entity.id
_entity.type
_entity.pdbx_description
1 polymer ?
#
loop_
_entity_poly.entity_id
_entity_poly.type
_entity_poly.pdbx_seq_one_letter_code
_entity_poly.pdbx_strand_id
1 'polypeptide(L)'
;MNGRRDASHQTAAFGRRGGSLATALLLAWVVAAGGCRPPAPPLGTLSDPVWQNQEYNAEHSDFVIHEHEFIADTEYLNTLGEDHLKQIAARLASGHDALVLVERSMNSARPETAYKYRVHPNPELDMKRRDIVVRSLLAMRIADADARTVIAPDLAPRYRAAETATSDFSDMGGFMGGFGGGSGGLGGGMGGLANAPDSAGSGGTMVGSRDRGVQR
;
A
#
# COMPACT_ATOMS: atom_id res chain seq x y z
N MET A 1 32.68 25.41 64.35
CA MET A 1 33.19 24.05 64.04
C MET A 1 33.89 24.14 62.69
N ASN A 2 35.11 24.65 62.64
CA ASN A 2 36.38 23.92 62.77
C ASN A 2 36.47 22.69 61.84
N GLY A 3 37.20 22.87 60.73
CA GLY A 3 37.53 21.82 59.77
C GLY A 3 38.38 22.32 58.59
N ARG A 4 39.37 23.19 58.86
CA ARG A 4 40.40 23.67 57.95
C ARG A 4 41.67 22.82 58.14
N ARG A 5 42.19 22.18 57.09
CA ARG A 5 43.61 21.84 56.81
C ARG A 5 43.70 21.60 55.28
N ASP A 6 44.14 22.54 54.47
CA ASP A 6 45.55 22.92 54.16
C ASP A 6 46.35 21.70 53.68
N ALA A 7 46.59 21.59 52.37
CA ALA A 7 47.74 22.16 51.65
C ALA A 7 49.05 21.40 51.92
N SER A 8 49.73 20.94 50.87
CA SER A 8 51.15 21.25 50.59
C SER A 8 51.87 20.18 49.75
N HIS A 9 52.43 20.68 48.64
CA HIS A 9 53.82 20.49 48.17
C HIS A 9 54.41 19.06 48.04
N GLN A 10 54.75 18.71 46.79
CA GLN A 10 56.15 18.53 46.32
C GLN A 10 56.13 18.35 44.78
N THR A 11 56.53 19.32 43.96
CA THR A 11 57.91 19.66 43.48
C THR A 11 58.71 18.52 42.84
N ALA A 12 58.76 18.57 41.51
CA ALA A 12 59.85 18.32 40.55
C ALA A 12 61.15 17.60 40.98
N ALA A 13 61.58 16.63 40.16
CA ALA A 13 62.96 16.41 39.64
C ALA A 13 62.91 15.19 38.68
N PHE A 14 63.13 15.30 37.37
CA PHE A 14 64.40 15.45 36.63
C PHE A 14 65.46 14.38 36.93
N GLY A 15 65.74 13.52 35.94
CA GLY A 15 66.91 12.62 35.91
C GLY A 15 66.61 11.25 35.26
N ARG A 16 66.60 11.12 33.93
CA ARG A 16 67.76 10.80 33.06
C ARG A 16 68.33 9.39 33.28
N ARG A 17 68.04 8.44 32.36
CA ARG A 17 69.00 7.62 31.58
C ARG A 17 68.35 6.39 30.93
N GLY A 18 68.74 6.13 29.67
CA GLY A 18 68.34 4.98 28.84
C GLY A 18 67.35 5.43 27.75
N GLY A 19 67.75 5.93 26.58
CA GLY A 19 68.91 5.54 25.79
C GLY A 19 68.65 4.16 25.22
N SER A 20 67.95 4.05 24.09
CA SER A 20 68.08 3.02 23.05
C SER A 20 66.95 3.13 22.02
N LEU A 21 67.30 3.60 20.83
CA LEU A 21 66.96 2.95 19.56
C LEU A 21 65.48 2.58 19.32
N ALA A 22 64.73 3.48 18.67
CA ALA A 22 63.84 3.11 17.55
C ALA A 22 63.13 4.35 16.98
N THR A 23 63.90 5.38 16.62
CA THR A 23 63.53 6.20 15.46
C THR A 23 63.59 5.32 14.21
N ALA A 24 62.61 5.49 13.33
CA ALA A 24 62.46 4.87 12.01
C ALA A 24 61.78 3.50 11.98
N LEU A 25 60.45 3.52 11.89
CA LEU A 25 59.69 2.61 11.02
C LEU A 25 58.34 3.24 10.66
N LEU A 26 58.41 4.42 10.05
CA LEU A 26 57.28 5.10 9.38
C LEU A 26 57.43 5.09 7.85
N LEU A 27 58.25 4.21 7.30
CA LEU A 27 58.43 4.08 5.84
C LEU A 27 58.87 2.66 5.51
N ALA A 28 57.92 1.81 5.12
CA ALA A 28 58.05 0.77 4.09
C ALA A 28 56.85 -0.18 4.12
N TRP A 29 55.73 0.22 3.51
CA TRP A 29 54.84 -0.70 2.77
C TRP A 29 54.15 0.05 1.62
N VAL A 30 54.93 0.90 0.91
CA VAL A 30 54.47 1.58 -0.32
C VAL A 30 54.99 0.88 -1.58
N VAL A 31 55.75 -0.23 -1.52
CA VAL A 31 56.16 -0.93 -2.76
C VAL A 31 56.18 -2.45 -2.59
N ALA A 32 55.00 -3.05 -2.59
CA ALA A 32 54.80 -4.47 -2.98
C ALA A 32 53.34 -4.73 -3.43
N ALA A 33 52.73 -3.80 -4.17
CA ALA A 33 51.37 -3.97 -4.70
C ALA A 33 51.27 -3.66 -6.21
N GLY A 34 52.38 -3.80 -6.94
CA GLY A 34 52.36 -3.83 -8.40
C GLY A 34 51.84 -5.20 -8.86
N GLY A 35 50.54 -5.32 -9.10
CA GLY A 35 50.03 -6.40 -9.96
C GLY A 35 48.65 -6.96 -9.64
N CYS A 36 48.21 -7.00 -8.38
CA CYS A 36 46.87 -7.51 -8.08
C CYS A 36 45.87 -6.37 -7.92
N ARG A 37 45.44 -5.80 -9.06
CA ARG A 37 44.09 -5.23 -9.10
C ARG A 37 43.15 -6.38 -8.70
N PRO A 38 42.32 -6.25 -7.64
CA PRO A 38 41.36 -7.30 -7.33
C PRO A 38 40.58 -7.59 -8.61
N PRO A 39 40.38 -8.88 -8.96
CA PRO A 39 39.67 -9.22 -10.17
C PRO A 39 38.38 -8.42 -10.18
N ALA A 40 38.10 -7.74 -11.30
CA ALA A 40 36.87 -6.97 -11.42
C ALA A 40 35.73 -7.92 -10.99
N PRO A 41 34.88 -7.51 -10.03
CA PRO A 41 33.77 -8.34 -9.59
C PRO A 41 33.03 -8.83 -10.85
N PRO A 42 32.69 -10.12 -10.97
CA PRO A 42 32.00 -10.61 -12.14
C PRO A 42 30.75 -9.74 -12.37
N LEU A 43 30.46 -9.36 -13.61
CA LEU A 43 29.50 -8.29 -13.93
C LEU A 43 28.11 -8.44 -13.25
N GLY A 44 27.73 -9.64 -12.81
CA GLY A 44 26.51 -9.91 -12.05
C GLY A 44 26.54 -9.55 -10.55
N THR A 45 27.72 -9.47 -9.91
CA THR A 45 27.83 -9.15 -8.46
C THR A 45 27.44 -7.71 -8.11
N LEU A 46 27.42 -6.80 -9.08
CA LEU A 46 26.95 -5.42 -8.88
C LEU A 46 25.46 -5.26 -9.16
N SER A 47 24.87 -6.10 -10.03
CA SER A 47 23.45 -6.03 -10.39
C SER A 47 22.55 -6.88 -9.48
N ASP A 48 23.05 -7.99 -8.97
CA ASP A 48 22.31 -8.90 -8.07
C ASP A 48 21.70 -8.20 -6.85
N PRO A 49 22.43 -7.37 -6.07
CA PRO A 49 21.81 -6.66 -4.94
C PRO A 49 20.76 -5.63 -5.38
N VAL A 50 20.86 -5.08 -6.59
CA VAL A 50 19.84 -4.14 -7.11
C VAL A 50 18.56 -4.89 -7.44
N TRP A 51 18.65 -6.04 -8.10
CA TRP A 51 17.50 -6.85 -8.45
C TRP A 51 16.81 -7.45 -7.21
N GLN A 52 17.59 -7.91 -6.23
CA GLN A 52 17.04 -8.37 -4.95
C GLN A 52 16.28 -7.26 -4.23
N ASN A 53 16.81 -6.03 -4.22
CA ASN A 53 16.10 -4.89 -3.64
C ASN A 53 14.85 -4.51 -4.43
N GLN A 54 14.86 -4.62 -5.76
CA GLN A 54 13.68 -4.38 -6.59
C GLN A 54 12.58 -5.40 -6.32
N GLU A 55 12.94 -6.68 -6.24
CA GLU A 55 12.02 -7.77 -5.91
C GLU A 55 11.42 -7.57 -4.52
N TYR A 56 12.26 -7.30 -3.53
CA TYR A 56 11.83 -7.04 -2.15
C TYR A 56 10.89 -5.83 -2.06
N ASN A 57 11.21 -4.73 -2.72
CA ASN A 57 10.35 -3.54 -2.72
C ASN A 57 9.05 -3.76 -3.48
N ALA A 58 9.06 -4.59 -4.54
CA ALA A 58 7.85 -4.95 -5.26
C ALA A 58 6.91 -5.78 -4.38
N GLU A 59 7.44 -6.77 -3.66
CA GLU A 59 6.69 -7.56 -2.67
C GLU A 59 6.04 -6.66 -1.59
N HIS A 60 6.76 -5.65 -1.10
CA HIS A 60 6.23 -4.70 -0.12
C HIS A 60 5.20 -3.72 -0.70
N SER A 61 5.22 -3.46 -2.01
CA SER A 61 4.24 -2.59 -2.67
C SER A 61 2.84 -3.18 -2.67
N ASP A 62 2.70 -4.51 -2.60
CA ASP A 62 1.41 -5.21 -2.54
C ASP A 62 0.68 -5.04 -1.20
N PHE A 63 1.31 -4.40 -0.21
CA PHE A 63 0.71 -4.11 1.10
C PHE A 63 0.24 -2.65 1.23
N VAL A 64 0.20 -1.90 0.13
CA VAL A 64 -0.26 -0.51 0.07
C VAL A 64 -1.71 -0.48 -0.40
N ILE A 65 -2.62 -0.03 0.47
CA ILE A 65 -4.02 0.23 0.12
C ILE A 65 -4.11 1.65 -0.42
N HIS A 66 -4.50 1.78 -1.68
CA HIS A 66 -4.49 3.04 -2.40
C HIS A 66 -5.74 3.89 -2.13
N GLU A 67 -5.63 5.21 -2.37
CA GLU A 67 -6.77 6.13 -2.21
C GLU A 67 -7.97 5.72 -3.09
N HIS A 68 -7.71 5.26 -4.32
CA HIS A 68 -8.74 4.87 -5.28
C HIS A 68 -9.45 3.53 -4.96
N GLU A 69 -8.98 2.80 -3.96
CA GLU A 69 -9.65 1.59 -3.45
C GLU A 69 -10.81 1.92 -2.51
N PHE A 70 -10.87 3.17 -2.04
CA PHE A 70 -11.99 3.68 -1.26
C PHE A 70 -13.04 4.32 -2.16
N ILE A 71 -14.28 4.32 -1.70
CA ILE A 71 -15.38 5.00 -2.38
C ILE A 71 -15.30 6.49 -2.04
N ALA A 72 -14.92 7.33 -3.00
CA ALA A 72 -14.93 8.79 -2.92
C ALA A 72 -14.43 9.37 -1.59
N ASP A 73 -15.22 10.24 -0.93
CA ASP A 73 -14.95 10.85 0.38
C ASP A 73 -15.47 10.00 1.56
N THR A 74 -15.53 8.68 1.40
CA THR A 74 -16.01 7.75 2.44
C THR A 74 -14.90 6.86 2.97
N GLU A 75 -15.17 6.23 4.12
CA GLU A 75 -14.32 5.21 4.72
C GLU A 75 -14.50 3.81 4.10
N TYR A 76 -15.50 3.60 3.23
CA TYR A 76 -15.80 2.28 2.71
C TYR A 76 -14.89 1.90 1.53
N LEU A 77 -14.48 0.62 1.50
CA LEU A 77 -13.76 0.05 0.38
C LEU A 77 -14.72 -0.26 -0.78
N ASN A 78 -14.23 -0.12 -2.01
CA ASN A 78 -14.91 -0.65 -3.17
C ASN A 78 -14.65 -2.17 -3.31
N THR A 79 -15.32 -2.84 -4.25
CA THR A 79 -15.18 -4.30 -4.43
C THR A 79 -13.73 -4.74 -4.69
N LEU A 80 -12.96 -3.95 -5.45
CA LEU A 80 -11.55 -4.26 -5.73
C LEU A 80 -10.69 -4.07 -4.48
N GLY A 81 -10.94 -3.02 -3.69
CA GLY A 81 -10.26 -2.78 -2.42
C GLY A 81 -10.56 -3.85 -1.36
N GLU A 82 -11.79 -4.36 -1.33
CA GLU A 82 -12.13 -5.50 -0.47
C GLU A 82 -11.36 -6.77 -0.87
N ASP A 83 -11.25 -7.05 -2.17
CA ASP A 83 -10.51 -8.22 -2.65
C ASP A 83 -9.01 -8.06 -2.46
N HIS A 84 -8.48 -6.86 -2.65
CA HIS A 84 -7.08 -6.53 -2.34
C HIS A 84 -6.79 -6.74 -0.84
N LEU A 85 -7.66 -6.25 0.04
CA LEU A 85 -7.50 -6.42 1.48
C LEU A 85 -7.53 -7.90 1.91
N LYS A 86 -8.35 -8.74 1.25
CA LYS A 86 -8.34 -10.19 1.47
C LYS A 86 -7.03 -10.83 1.03
N GLN A 87 -6.44 -10.39 -0.09
CA GLN A 87 -5.13 -10.87 -0.54
C GLN A 87 -4.03 -10.51 0.46
N ILE A 88 -4.03 -9.27 0.95
CA ILE A 88 -3.13 -8.82 2.02
C ILE A 88 -3.30 -9.73 3.24
N ALA A 89 -4.53 -9.94 3.70
CA ALA A 89 -4.79 -10.79 4.87
C ALA A 89 -4.30 -12.23 4.66
N ALA A 90 -4.48 -12.80 3.47
CA ALA A 90 -4.00 -14.14 3.14
C ALA A 90 -2.46 -14.23 3.21
N ARG A 91 -1.76 -13.21 2.69
CA ARG A 91 -0.28 -13.14 2.75
C ARG A 91 0.24 -12.92 4.17
N LEU A 92 -0.43 -12.08 4.96
CA LEU A 92 -0.09 -11.90 6.38
C LEU A 92 -0.30 -13.21 7.16
N ALA A 93 -1.38 -13.94 6.88
CA ALA A 93 -1.64 -15.24 7.49
C ALA A 93 -0.63 -16.32 7.08
N SER A 94 -0.01 -16.23 5.89
CA SER A 94 1.07 -17.12 5.47
C SER A 94 2.44 -16.75 6.04
N GLY A 95 2.53 -15.70 6.86
CA GLY A 95 3.73 -15.33 7.59
C GLY A 95 4.58 -14.22 6.97
N HIS A 96 4.07 -13.47 5.98
CA HIS A 96 4.77 -12.29 5.49
C HIS A 96 4.82 -11.20 6.58
N ASP A 97 6.02 -10.66 6.81
CA ASP A 97 6.26 -9.58 7.76
C ASP A 97 6.32 -8.24 7.02
N ALA A 98 5.15 -7.70 6.71
CA ALA A 98 4.99 -6.41 6.07
C ALA A 98 4.08 -5.47 6.87
N LEU A 99 4.39 -4.18 6.81
CA LEU A 99 3.50 -3.11 7.23
C LEU A 99 2.39 -2.95 6.19
N VAL A 100 1.17 -2.68 6.66
CA VAL A 100 0.05 -2.34 5.78
C VAL A 100 -0.03 -0.83 5.72
N LEU A 101 0.19 -0.26 4.55
CA LEU A 101 0.17 1.19 4.36
C LEU A 101 -1.19 1.61 3.80
N VAL A 102 -1.84 2.58 4.43
CA VAL A 102 -3.07 3.20 3.93
C VAL A 102 -2.72 4.57 3.37
N GLU A 103 -2.99 4.80 2.09
CA GLU A 103 -2.73 6.09 1.48
C GLU A 103 -3.63 7.19 2.05
N ARG A 104 -3.03 8.36 2.23
CA ARG A 104 -3.75 9.57 2.66
C ARG A 104 -4.73 10.01 1.59
N SER A 105 -5.90 10.47 2.03
CA SER A 105 -6.83 11.21 1.18
C SER A 105 -6.18 12.49 0.68
N MET A 106 -6.24 12.72 -0.62
CA MET A 106 -5.84 13.96 -1.28
C MET A 106 -6.98 14.55 -2.12
N ASN A 107 -8.07 13.80 -2.31
CA ASN A 107 -9.21 14.16 -3.13
C ASN A 107 -10.48 14.52 -2.32
N SER A 108 -10.34 15.24 -1.20
CA SER A 108 -11.50 15.69 -0.41
C SER A 108 -11.88 17.14 -0.67
N ALA A 109 -13.20 17.38 -0.81
CA ALA A 109 -13.75 18.73 -0.91
C ALA A 109 -13.80 19.41 0.45
N ARG A 110 -13.47 20.70 0.48
CA ARG A 110 -13.55 21.53 1.68
C ARG A 110 -14.58 22.65 1.52
N PRO A 111 -15.73 22.60 2.22
CA PRO A 111 -16.81 23.56 2.05
C PRO A 111 -16.44 24.99 2.46
N GLU A 112 -15.41 25.14 3.29
CA GLU A 112 -14.86 26.42 3.75
C GLU A 112 -14.07 27.18 2.67
N THR A 113 -13.67 26.50 1.59
CA THR A 113 -12.90 27.12 0.51
C THR A 113 -13.83 27.74 -0.54
N ALA A 114 -13.39 28.84 -1.16
CA ALA A 114 -14.20 29.59 -2.14
C ALA A 114 -14.65 28.72 -3.33
N TYR A 115 -13.80 27.80 -3.78
CA TYR A 115 -14.03 27.00 -4.98
C TYR A 115 -14.37 25.54 -4.71
N LYS A 116 -14.25 25.07 -3.45
CA LYS A 116 -14.64 23.73 -3.00
C LYS A 116 -14.03 22.59 -3.84
N TYR A 117 -12.85 22.83 -4.41
CA TYR A 117 -12.15 21.82 -5.19
C TYR A 117 -11.73 20.65 -4.30
N ARG A 118 -11.77 19.44 -4.88
CA ARG A 118 -11.32 18.22 -4.23
C ARG A 118 -9.82 18.05 -4.40
N VAL A 119 -9.05 18.83 -3.66
CA VAL A 119 -7.57 18.82 -3.72
C VAL A 119 -6.94 18.85 -2.33
N HIS A 120 -7.76 18.56 -1.32
CA HIS A 120 -7.38 18.80 0.06
C HIS A 120 -7.26 17.49 0.84
N PRO A 121 -6.25 17.39 1.70
CA PRO A 121 -6.15 16.27 2.62
C PRO A 121 -7.20 16.35 3.73
N ASN A 122 -7.68 15.18 4.13
CA ASN A 122 -8.63 15.01 5.21
C ASN A 122 -8.13 14.00 6.26
N PRO A 123 -7.38 14.46 7.27
CA PRO A 123 -6.81 13.57 8.30
C PRO A 123 -7.86 12.79 9.10
N GLU A 124 -9.07 13.33 9.26
CA GLU A 124 -10.14 12.63 9.96
C GLU A 124 -10.66 11.44 9.15
N LEU A 125 -10.77 11.61 7.84
CA LEU A 125 -11.13 10.53 6.91
C LEU A 125 -10.02 9.47 6.86
N ASP A 126 -8.75 9.89 6.83
CA ASP A 126 -7.59 8.98 6.85
C ASP A 126 -7.64 8.05 8.07
N MET A 127 -7.98 8.60 9.25
CA MET A 127 -8.11 7.81 10.48
C MET A 127 -9.27 6.81 10.42
N LYS A 128 -10.42 7.20 9.84
CA LYS A 128 -11.56 6.28 9.63
C LYS A 128 -11.22 5.17 8.65
N ARG A 129 -10.49 5.48 7.58
CA ARG A 129 -10.00 4.51 6.59
C ARG A 129 -9.04 3.51 7.21
N ARG A 130 -8.09 3.99 8.03
CA ARG A 130 -7.24 3.10 8.83
C ARG A 130 -8.09 2.19 9.72
N ASP A 131 -9.07 2.75 10.42
CA ASP A 131 -9.90 1.99 11.36
C ASP A 131 -10.73 0.89 10.67
N ILE A 132 -11.31 1.14 9.49
CA ILE A 132 -12.03 0.08 8.75
C ILE A 132 -11.08 -1.04 8.31
N VAL A 133 -9.87 -0.70 7.86
CA VAL A 133 -8.84 -1.66 7.43
C VAL A 133 -8.43 -2.53 8.62
N VAL A 134 -8.11 -1.90 9.76
CA VAL A 134 -7.75 -2.60 10.99
C VAL A 134 -8.87 -3.53 11.44
N ARG A 135 -10.12 -3.05 11.50
CA ARG A 135 -11.28 -3.88 11.88
C ARG A 135 -11.47 -5.08 10.95
N SER A 136 -11.27 -4.87 9.64
CA SER A 136 -11.43 -5.91 8.63
C SER A 136 -10.32 -6.97 8.73
N LEU A 137 -9.06 -6.55 8.94
CA LEU A 137 -7.93 -7.45 9.17
C LEU A 137 -8.10 -8.25 10.47
N LEU A 138 -8.57 -7.61 11.55
CA LEU A 138 -8.91 -8.29 12.80
C LEU A 138 -10.01 -9.34 12.60
N ALA A 139 -11.05 -9.02 11.81
CA ALA A 139 -12.12 -9.97 11.48
C ALA A 139 -11.60 -11.20 10.70
N MET A 140 -10.53 -11.03 9.91
CA MET A 140 -9.80 -12.11 9.23
C MET A 140 -8.72 -12.78 10.10
N ARG A 141 -8.72 -12.50 11.41
CA ARG A 141 -7.81 -13.07 12.44
C ARG A 141 -6.35 -12.66 12.35
N ILE A 142 -6.06 -11.48 11.80
CA ILE A 142 -4.72 -10.87 11.90
C ILE A 142 -4.64 -10.11 13.23
N ALA A 143 -4.05 -10.74 14.25
CA ALA A 143 -4.14 -10.27 15.65
C ALA A 143 -3.47 -8.92 15.92
N ASP A 144 -2.40 -8.60 15.19
CA ASP A 144 -1.59 -7.39 15.35
C ASP A 144 -1.88 -6.32 14.28
N ALA A 145 -3.05 -6.43 13.62
CA ALA A 145 -3.49 -5.52 12.55
C ALA A 145 -3.37 -4.03 12.92
N ASP A 146 -3.69 -3.66 14.16
CA ASP A 146 -3.61 -2.27 14.61
C ASP A 146 -2.16 -1.75 14.63
N ALA A 147 -1.21 -2.55 15.15
CA ALA A 147 0.19 -2.15 15.24
C ALA A 147 0.88 -2.07 13.87
N ARG A 148 0.47 -2.90 12.91
CA ARG A 148 1.07 -2.96 11.55
C ARG A 148 0.47 -1.98 10.55
N THR A 149 -0.74 -1.46 10.79
CA THR A 149 -1.44 -0.59 9.83
C THR A 149 -1.11 0.88 10.09
N VAL A 150 -0.50 1.54 9.10
CA VAL A 150 0.01 2.92 9.21
C VAL A 150 -0.51 3.75 8.04
N ILE A 151 -0.84 5.02 8.31
CA ILE A 151 -1.22 5.97 7.27
C ILE A 151 0.05 6.55 6.64
N ALA A 152 0.15 6.51 5.31
CA ALA A 152 1.33 6.94 4.57
C ALA A 152 0.97 7.89 3.41
N PRO A 153 1.86 8.83 3.03
CA PRO A 153 1.68 9.58 1.80
C PRO A 153 1.75 8.64 0.59
N ASP A 154 1.20 9.09 -0.54
CA ASP A 154 1.37 8.39 -1.82
C ASP A 154 2.88 8.30 -2.17
N LEU A 155 3.34 7.05 -2.32
CA LEU A 155 4.74 6.73 -2.61
C LEU A 155 5.10 6.91 -4.10
N ALA A 156 4.13 6.95 -5.00
CA ALA A 156 4.35 7.03 -6.45
C ALA A 156 3.33 7.91 -7.22
N PRO A 157 3.10 9.17 -6.80
CA PRO A 157 2.01 10.00 -7.32
C PRO A 157 2.10 10.32 -8.81
N ARG A 158 3.31 10.34 -9.38
CA ARG A 158 3.51 10.65 -10.80
C ARG A 158 3.26 9.46 -11.72
N TYR A 159 3.37 8.24 -11.23
CA TYR A 159 3.23 7.03 -12.04
C TYR A 159 1.78 6.55 -12.07
N ARG A 160 1.01 6.80 -11.01
CA ARG A 160 -0.37 6.32 -10.83
C ARG A 160 -1.46 7.33 -11.17
N ALA A 161 -1.09 8.47 -11.77
CA ALA A 161 -2.03 9.55 -12.07
C ALA A 161 -3.22 9.13 -12.94
N ALA A 162 -3.06 8.12 -13.82
CA ALA A 162 -4.15 7.63 -14.68
C ALA A 162 -5.18 6.77 -13.92
N GLU A 163 -4.73 5.98 -12.96
CA GLU A 163 -5.58 5.12 -12.12
C GLU A 163 -6.42 5.98 -11.18
N THR A 164 -5.77 6.94 -10.51
CA THR A 164 -6.43 7.93 -9.66
C THR A 164 -7.41 8.80 -10.45
N ALA A 165 -7.05 9.24 -11.66
CA ALA A 165 -7.97 10.04 -12.49
C ALA A 165 -9.24 9.27 -12.89
N THR A 166 -9.16 7.94 -13.02
CA THR A 166 -10.32 7.10 -13.38
C THR A 166 -11.32 7.02 -12.23
N SER A 167 -10.85 6.82 -10.99
CA SER A 167 -11.73 6.86 -9.81
C SER A 167 -12.29 8.26 -9.54
N ASP A 168 -11.45 9.28 -9.72
CA ASP A 168 -11.88 10.68 -9.55
C ASP A 168 -12.98 11.06 -10.53
N PHE A 169 -12.87 10.60 -11.79
CA PHE A 169 -13.86 10.85 -12.82
C PHE A 169 -15.14 10.01 -12.64
N SER A 170 -15.02 8.74 -12.24
CA SER A 170 -16.20 7.89 -11.96
C SER A 170 -17.03 8.46 -10.82
N ASP A 171 -16.39 9.02 -9.79
CA ASP A 171 -17.08 9.66 -8.67
C ASP A 171 -17.65 11.04 -9.04
N MET A 172 -17.03 11.75 -9.98
CA MET A 172 -17.54 13.03 -10.51
C MET A 172 -18.76 12.85 -11.43
N GLY A 173 -18.94 11.66 -12.03
CA GLY A 173 -20.15 11.29 -12.78
C GLY A 173 -21.42 11.16 -11.92
N GLY A 174 -21.29 10.99 -10.61
CA GLY A 174 -22.41 10.95 -9.67
C GLY A 174 -23.02 12.33 -9.35
N PHE A 175 -22.29 13.42 -9.63
CA PHE A 175 -22.72 14.79 -9.35
C PHE A 175 -23.38 15.51 -10.54
N MET A 176 -23.80 14.75 -11.55
CA MET A 176 -24.63 15.22 -12.66
C MET A 176 -25.87 14.33 -12.87
N GLY A 177 -26.41 13.79 -11.78
CA GLY A 177 -27.74 13.17 -11.74
C GLY A 177 -28.83 14.23 -11.54
N GLY A 178 -29.20 14.95 -12.59
CA GLY A 178 -30.35 15.84 -12.51
C GLY A 178 -30.48 16.91 -13.59
N PHE A 179 -30.58 16.54 -14.87
CA PHE A 179 -31.50 17.17 -15.83
C PHE A 179 -31.48 16.42 -17.17
N GLY A 180 -32.59 15.79 -17.56
CA GLY A 180 -32.81 15.31 -18.92
C GLY A 180 -33.13 13.82 -19.02
N GLY A 181 -34.41 13.48 -18.87
CA GLY A 181 -34.92 12.16 -19.20
C GLY A 181 -34.73 11.83 -20.68
N GLY A 182 -34.48 10.56 -20.97
CA GLY A 182 -34.33 10.05 -22.32
C GLY A 182 -34.43 8.54 -22.34
N SER A 183 -35.66 8.03 -22.30
CA SER A 183 -36.01 6.68 -22.72
C SER A 183 -35.41 6.40 -24.10
N GLY A 184 -34.56 5.39 -24.22
CA GLY A 184 -33.87 5.07 -25.46
C GLY A 184 -33.30 3.65 -25.47
N GLY A 185 -34.15 2.66 -25.24
CA GLY A 185 -33.87 1.31 -25.71
C GLY A 185 -33.94 1.29 -27.25
N LEU A 186 -32.82 0.99 -27.88
CA LEU A 186 -32.63 0.62 -29.29
C LEU A 186 -31.21 0.02 -29.35
N GLY A 187 -30.99 -1.28 -29.45
CA GLY A 187 -31.52 -2.12 -30.52
C GLY A 187 -30.70 -1.90 -31.79
N GLY A 188 -29.54 -2.53 -31.89
CA GLY A 188 -28.71 -2.47 -33.11
C GLY A 188 -27.40 -3.23 -33.03
N GLY A 189 -27.35 -4.43 -33.65
CA GLY A 189 -26.13 -4.91 -34.30
C GLY A 189 -25.45 -6.17 -33.74
N MET A 190 -26.07 -7.34 -33.87
CA MET A 190 -25.33 -8.57 -34.23
C MET A 190 -26.30 -9.57 -34.88
N GLY A 191 -26.41 -9.52 -36.20
CA GLY A 191 -27.18 -10.47 -36.98
C GLY A 191 -26.42 -11.78 -37.17
N GLY A 192 -27.13 -12.89 -36.97
CA GLY A 192 -27.04 -14.06 -37.85
C GLY A 192 -26.06 -15.18 -37.45
N LEU A 193 -26.56 -16.16 -36.69
CA LEU A 193 -26.29 -17.56 -37.00
C LEU A 193 -27.34 -18.51 -36.41
N ALA A 194 -27.86 -19.38 -37.30
CA ALA A 194 -28.48 -20.68 -37.05
C ALA A 194 -29.90 -20.73 -36.42
N ASN A 195 -30.89 -20.69 -37.32
CA ASN A 195 -32.02 -21.61 -37.29
C ASN A 195 -31.50 -23.06 -37.12
N ALA A 196 -31.87 -23.73 -36.05
CA ALA A 196 -31.91 -25.18 -35.96
C ALA A 196 -33.30 -25.54 -35.41
N PRO A 197 -34.20 -26.08 -36.24
CA PRO A 197 -35.52 -26.46 -35.80
C PRO A 197 -35.53 -27.88 -35.21
N ASP A 198 -36.56 -28.11 -34.38
CA ASP A 198 -37.23 -29.37 -34.09
C ASP A 198 -36.43 -30.61 -33.61
N SER A 199 -36.48 -30.87 -32.30
CA SER A 199 -36.64 -32.24 -31.80
C SER A 199 -37.48 -32.33 -30.50
N ALA A 200 -38.67 -32.92 -30.67
CA ALA A 200 -39.33 -33.90 -29.80
C ALA A 200 -39.40 -33.68 -28.27
N GLY A 201 -40.62 -33.50 -27.76
CA GLY A 201 -40.94 -33.56 -26.32
C GLY A 201 -42.43 -33.60 -26.02
N SER A 202 -43.07 -34.70 -26.37
CA SER A 202 -44.50 -35.03 -26.24
C SER A 202 -45.01 -35.12 -24.78
N GLY A 203 -46.24 -34.65 -24.54
CA GLY A 203 -47.16 -35.11 -23.47
C GLY A 203 -47.52 -33.99 -22.47
N GLY A 204 -48.75 -33.47 -22.33
CA GLY A 204 -50.07 -34.04 -22.60
C GLY A 204 -50.76 -34.34 -21.27
N THR A 205 -51.66 -33.47 -20.79
CA THR A 205 -52.95 -33.81 -20.15
C THR A 205 -53.73 -32.55 -19.76
N MET A 206 -54.98 -32.51 -20.19
CA MET A 206 -56.01 -31.52 -19.88
C MET A 206 -56.66 -31.80 -18.51
N VAL A 207 -57.53 -30.86 -18.10
CA VAL A 207 -58.82 -31.04 -17.37
C VAL A 207 -58.82 -30.55 -15.92
N GLY A 208 -59.74 -29.60 -15.65
CA GLY A 208 -60.52 -29.66 -14.42
C GLY A 208 -60.78 -28.35 -13.67
N SER A 209 -61.48 -27.40 -14.29
CA SER A 209 -62.20 -26.36 -13.52
C SER A 209 -63.41 -27.01 -12.83
N ARG A 210 -63.41 -27.05 -11.50
CA ARG A 210 -64.58 -27.34 -10.64
C ARG A 210 -64.50 -26.54 -9.35
N ASP A 211 -65.17 -25.39 -9.37
CA ASP A 211 -66.32 -25.10 -8.53
C ASP A 211 -66.36 -25.70 -7.11
N ARG A 212 -66.24 -24.84 -6.10
CA ARG A 212 -66.88 -24.99 -4.78
C ARG A 212 -67.10 -23.61 -4.15
N GLY A 213 -68.28 -23.05 -4.39
CA GLY A 213 -68.91 -22.12 -3.43
C GLY A 213 -69.52 -22.87 -2.24
N VAL A 214 -70.19 -22.09 -1.36
CA VAL A 214 -71.02 -22.47 -0.19
C VAL A 214 -70.23 -22.53 1.14
N GLN A 215 -70.59 -21.85 2.24
CA GLN A 215 -71.70 -20.95 2.59
C GLN A 215 -71.42 -20.31 3.98
N ARG A 216 -72.08 -19.17 4.21
CA ARG A 216 -72.41 -18.47 5.48
C ARG A 216 -71.33 -17.60 6.12
#